data_AF-A0A255TS50-F1
#
_entry.id   AF-A0A255TS50-F1
#
_cell.length_a   1.000
_cell.length_b   1.000
_cell.length_c   1.000
_cell.angle_alpha   90.00
_cell.angle_beta   90.00
_cell.angle_gamma   90.00
#
_symmetry.space_group_name_H-M   'P 1'
#
loop_
_entity.id
_entity.type
_entity.pdbx_description
1 polymer ?
#
loop_
_entity_poly.entity_id
_entity_poly.type
_entity_poly.pdbx_seq_one_letter_code
_entity_poly.pdbx_strand_id
1 'polypeptide(L)'
;MATKEFIVAIELGSSKVTGIAGQKNLDGSINVLAVVKEESSSFIRKGVAYNIDKTALCISNIVKKLTNQLKTEITKVYVGVGGQSIRSVRNVITKDLPVDTKVTEQMVIDLMDANNMVKYPDQEILDVAIQEYKIDSQYQSDPVGIQCSRLEGNFLNILQRYTFYKNLNKCFENAGVNVAQMFISPIALADSVLTETEKRSGCALVDIGADTTTVSVYNKNVLRHLAVIPLGSRNITKDIASLQIEESDAEKMKLKYGCAYTDNADIDNNLKLPIDADRSVDSRKFIEIVEGRLEEIIENVWNQIPSDYYEKLLLGGIILTGGGSNFKNIEKAFYNYTHLDKIRVAKFVNHTVKSNNADINAKNGMMNTILGLLIKGDQNCAGVEVDPTNLFDSNNTASLNGPIALGQRADTAKRPGVVPTEAEKRKAEEEAQRKREEEERRKEEEELERKRIEEEEKKKREEERKLNSPLNKGMRWLKKVVKEITTDE
;
A
#
# COMPACT_ATOMS: atom_id res chain seq x y z
N MET A 1 11.76 23.68 21.25
CA MET A 1 11.90 23.60 19.78
C MET A 1 10.74 22.77 19.26
N ALA A 2 10.11 23.17 18.15
CA ALA A 2 9.03 22.38 17.58
C ALA A 2 9.58 21.01 17.15
N THR A 3 8.97 19.93 17.63
CA THR A 3 9.29 18.57 17.18
C THR A 3 9.04 18.50 15.68
N LYS A 4 10.06 18.13 14.91
CA LYS A 4 9.87 17.86 13.48
C LYS A 4 8.90 16.70 13.32
N GLU A 5 8.01 16.82 12.34
CA GLU A 5 7.02 15.79 12.04
C GLU A 5 7.16 15.38 10.59
N PHE A 6 7.55 14.13 10.37
CA PHE A 6 7.58 13.53 9.05
C PHE A 6 7.37 12.02 9.15
N ILE A 7 6.83 11.46 8.07
CA ILE A 7 6.66 10.03 7.86
C ILE A 7 7.78 9.57 6.92
N VAL A 8 8.35 8.40 7.19
CA VAL A 8 9.32 7.75 6.30
C VAL A 8 8.75 6.44 5.79
N ALA A 9 8.79 6.23 4.48
CA ALA A 9 8.42 4.97 3.84
C ALA A 9 9.57 4.41 3.00
N ILE A 10 9.68 3.09 2.94
CA ILE A 10 10.66 2.35 2.14
C ILE A 10 9.94 1.31 1.28
N GLU A 11 10.19 1.36 -0.03
CA GLU A 11 9.73 0.37 -1.00
C GLU A 11 10.92 -0.44 -1.52
N LEU A 12 10.83 -1.77 -1.40
CA LEU A 12 11.84 -2.73 -1.84
C LEU A 12 11.52 -3.24 -3.25
N GLY A 13 11.80 -2.42 -4.26
CA GLY A 13 11.66 -2.80 -5.67
C GLY A 13 12.80 -3.70 -6.15
N SER A 14 12.58 -4.44 -7.24
CA SER A 14 13.63 -5.29 -7.87
C SER A 14 14.57 -4.54 -8.82
N SER A 15 14.20 -3.33 -9.22
CA SER A 15 15.10 -2.40 -9.92
C SER A 15 15.85 -1.50 -8.94
N LYS A 16 15.12 -0.96 -7.97
CA LYS A 16 15.65 -0.04 -6.97
C LYS A 16 14.91 -0.19 -5.64
N VAL A 17 15.61 0.03 -4.55
CA VAL A 17 15.01 0.38 -3.26
C VAL A 17 14.80 1.89 -3.22
N THR A 18 13.62 2.33 -2.83
CA THR A 18 13.28 3.77 -2.74
C THR A 18 12.85 4.09 -1.32
N GLY A 19 13.55 5.04 -0.68
CA GLY A 19 13.14 5.66 0.56
C GLY A 19 12.57 7.06 0.31
N ILE A 20 11.46 7.39 0.95
CA ILE A 20 10.84 8.71 0.89
C ILE A 20 10.56 9.22 2.30
N ALA A 21 10.72 10.52 2.51
CA ALA A 21 10.25 11.21 3.70
C ALA A 21 9.33 12.37 3.31
N GLY A 22 8.22 12.51 4.01
CA GLY A 22 7.26 13.60 3.77
C GLY A 22 6.50 14.00 5.01
N GLN A 23 6.06 15.25 5.04
CA GLN A 23 5.17 15.80 6.06
C GLN A 23 3.73 15.74 5.55
N LYS A 24 2.83 15.19 6.37
CA LYS A 24 1.40 15.14 6.10
C LYS A 24 0.73 16.34 6.77
N ASN A 25 0.08 17.17 5.97
CA ASN A 25 -0.66 18.32 6.46
C ASN A 25 -2.05 17.90 6.96
N LEU A 26 -2.69 18.77 7.75
CA LEU A 26 -4.03 18.55 8.28
C LEU A 26 -5.10 18.40 7.20
N ASP A 27 -4.89 19.00 6.02
CA ASP A 27 -5.78 18.87 4.86
C ASP A 27 -5.57 17.57 4.06
N GLY A 28 -4.70 16.68 4.54
CA GLY A 28 -4.34 15.42 3.88
C GLY A 28 -3.35 15.56 2.73
N SER A 29 -2.89 16.77 2.40
CA SER A 29 -1.84 16.97 1.41
C SER A 29 -0.47 16.54 1.96
N ILE A 30 0.41 16.08 1.07
CA ILE A 30 1.76 15.63 1.43
C ILE A 30 2.79 16.62 0.90
N ASN A 31 3.70 17.07 1.75
CA ASN A 31 4.90 17.78 1.36
C ASN A 31 6.11 16.84 1.43
N VAL A 32 6.67 16.45 0.29
CA VAL A 32 7.81 15.54 0.24
C VAL A 32 9.09 16.30 0.54
N LEU A 33 9.80 15.84 1.56
CA LEU A 33 11.01 16.46 2.08
C LEU A 33 12.27 15.87 1.45
N ALA A 34 12.32 14.54 1.30
CA ALA A 34 13.50 13.82 0.83
C ALA A 34 13.13 12.55 0.06
N VAL A 35 13.94 12.19 -0.92
CA VAL A 35 13.84 10.93 -1.68
C VAL A 35 15.25 10.38 -1.88
N VAL A 36 15.45 9.10 -1.59
CA VAL A 36 16.71 8.39 -1.81
C VAL A 36 16.42 7.10 -2.57
N LYS A 37 17.29 6.77 -3.52
CA LYS A 37 17.19 5.55 -4.34
C LYS A 37 18.53 4.83 -4.38
N GLU A 38 18.47 3.51 -4.37
CA GLU A 38 19.62 2.63 -4.59
C GLU A 38 19.24 1.47 -5.49
N GLU A 39 20.12 1.09 -6.42
CA GLU A 39 19.89 -0.05 -7.30
C GLU A 39 19.90 -1.37 -6.53
N SER A 40 18.96 -2.27 -6.87
CA SER A 40 18.71 -3.48 -6.08
C SER A 40 18.70 -4.79 -6.87
N SER A 41 18.93 -4.72 -8.19
CA SER A 41 18.88 -5.87 -9.10
C SER A 41 19.79 -7.04 -8.69
N SER A 42 20.87 -6.75 -7.94
CA SER A 42 21.86 -7.73 -7.48
C SER A 42 21.55 -8.38 -6.12
N PHE A 43 20.45 -8.02 -5.46
CA PHE A 43 20.03 -8.61 -4.17
C PHE A 43 18.51 -8.72 -3.93
N ILE A 44 17.68 -8.08 -4.77
CA ILE A 44 16.22 -8.24 -4.81
C ILE A 44 15.81 -8.75 -6.19
N ARG A 45 15.03 -9.84 -6.22
CA ARG A 45 14.48 -10.42 -7.46
C ARG A 45 13.01 -10.70 -7.27
N LYS A 46 12.19 -10.31 -8.24
CA LYS A 46 10.73 -10.53 -8.22
C LYS A 46 10.05 -10.07 -6.93
N GLY A 47 10.53 -8.96 -6.36
CA GLY A 47 10.06 -8.34 -5.11
C GLY A 47 10.48 -9.07 -3.84
N VAL A 48 11.41 -10.04 -3.92
CA VAL A 48 11.88 -10.83 -2.78
C VAL A 48 13.36 -10.55 -2.52
N ALA A 49 13.69 -10.23 -1.27
CA ALA A 49 15.07 -10.11 -0.81
C ALA A 49 15.71 -11.51 -0.70
N TYR A 50 16.62 -11.84 -1.64
CA TYR A 50 17.31 -13.13 -1.63
C TYR A 50 18.69 -13.06 -0.99
N ASN A 51 19.33 -11.88 -0.99
CA ASN A 51 20.56 -11.62 -0.25
C ASN A 51 20.26 -10.67 0.90
N ILE A 52 20.14 -11.24 2.11
CA ILE A 52 19.74 -10.52 3.33
C ILE A 52 20.76 -9.44 3.69
N ASP A 53 22.06 -9.75 3.63
CA ASP A 53 23.12 -8.84 4.06
C ASP A 53 23.24 -7.61 3.14
N LYS A 54 23.18 -7.82 1.83
CA LYS A 54 23.15 -6.71 0.86
C LYS A 54 21.88 -5.87 0.98
N THR A 55 20.75 -6.50 1.25
CA THR A 55 19.48 -5.78 1.45
C THR A 55 19.53 -4.95 2.73
N ALA A 56 20.03 -5.50 3.83
CA ALA A 56 20.21 -4.78 5.09
C ALA A 56 21.17 -3.58 4.95
N LEU A 57 22.28 -3.76 4.24
CA LEU A 57 23.21 -2.68 3.93
C LEU A 57 22.54 -1.55 3.12
N CYS A 58 21.76 -1.92 2.10
CA CYS A 58 21.01 -0.96 1.29
C CYS A 58 19.98 -0.18 2.12
N ILE A 59 19.22 -0.87 2.99
CA ILE A 59 18.27 -0.23 3.90
C ILE A 59 18.98 0.76 4.83
N SER A 60 20.10 0.34 5.43
CA SER A 60 20.91 1.20 6.31
C SER A 60 21.41 2.45 5.57
N ASN A 61 21.89 2.29 4.33
CA ASN A 61 22.34 3.41 3.51
C ASN A 61 21.20 4.38 3.14
N ILE A 62 20.02 3.85 2.78
CA ILE A 62 18.81 4.65 2.50
C ILE A 62 18.45 5.50 3.71
N VAL A 63 18.36 4.88 4.90
CA VAL A 63 18.02 5.58 6.15
C VAL A 63 19.09 6.63 6.48
N LYS A 64 20.38 6.29 6.39
CA LYS A 64 21.48 7.24 6.63
C LYS A 64 21.42 8.45 5.70
N LYS A 65 21.17 8.23 4.40
CA LYS A 65 21.04 9.31 3.42
C LYS A 65 19.82 10.19 3.69
N LEU A 66 18.68 9.60 4.09
CA LEU A 66 17.49 10.36 4.48
C LEU A 66 17.75 11.18 5.76
N THR A 67 18.33 10.58 6.80
CA THR A 67 18.73 11.27 8.04
C THR A 67 19.61 12.49 7.74
N ASN A 68 20.60 12.34 6.86
CA ASN A 68 21.48 13.43 6.46
C ASN A 68 20.74 14.58 5.72
N GLN A 69 19.77 14.25 4.85
CA GLN A 69 18.98 15.26 4.15
C GLN A 69 17.99 15.98 5.08
N LEU A 70 17.40 15.26 6.04
CA LEU A 70 16.41 15.79 6.98
C LEU A 70 17.05 16.49 8.20
N LYS A 71 18.32 16.18 8.48
CA LYS A 71 19.07 16.60 9.69
C LYS A 71 18.35 16.17 10.98
N THR A 72 17.74 15.00 10.94
CA THR A 72 16.94 14.45 12.03
C THR A 72 16.99 12.94 11.96
N GLU A 73 17.16 12.31 13.11
CA GLU A 73 17.19 10.86 13.25
C GLU A 73 15.84 10.27 12.79
N ILE A 74 15.88 9.05 12.26
CA ILE A 74 14.70 8.30 11.84
C ILE A 74 14.53 7.14 12.82
N THR A 75 13.50 7.21 13.66
CA THR A 75 13.30 6.23 14.74
C THR A 75 12.61 4.96 14.25
N LYS A 76 11.79 5.08 13.20
CA LYS A 76 11.02 3.99 12.58
C LYS A 76 10.61 4.33 11.15
N VAL A 77 10.28 3.31 10.36
CA VAL A 77 9.86 3.46 8.95
C VAL A 77 8.64 2.60 8.63
N TYR A 78 7.85 3.03 7.64
CA TYR A 78 6.84 2.20 6.99
C TYR A 78 7.47 1.42 5.83
N VAL A 79 7.03 0.19 5.62
CA VAL A 79 7.61 -0.69 4.60
C VAL A 79 6.53 -1.23 3.69
N GLY A 80 6.78 -1.16 2.38
CA GLY A 80 5.95 -1.82 1.38
C GLY A 80 6.35 -3.28 1.18
N VAL A 81 5.41 -4.19 1.39
CA VAL A 81 5.56 -5.63 1.13
C VAL A 81 4.88 -5.97 -0.18
N GLY A 82 5.67 -6.52 -1.10
CA GLY A 82 5.23 -6.96 -2.43
C GLY A 82 5.88 -8.30 -2.82
N GLY A 83 5.82 -8.60 -4.11
CA GLY A 83 6.63 -9.67 -4.72
C GLY A 83 5.90 -10.99 -4.97
N GLN A 84 6.60 -11.90 -5.65
CA GLN A 84 6.09 -13.10 -6.33
C GLN A 84 5.24 -14.06 -5.48
N SER A 85 5.30 -14.01 -4.15
CA SER A 85 4.53 -14.93 -3.30
C SER A 85 3.17 -14.43 -2.87
N ILE A 86 2.84 -13.16 -3.12
CA ILE A 86 1.55 -12.59 -2.73
C ILE A 86 0.45 -13.07 -3.68
N ARG A 87 -0.56 -13.71 -3.12
CA ARG A 87 -1.77 -14.12 -3.84
C ARG A 87 -2.98 -14.16 -2.92
N SER A 88 -4.16 -13.91 -3.47
CA SER A 88 -5.42 -14.06 -2.75
C SER A 88 -6.01 -15.47 -2.92
N VAL A 89 -6.59 -16.03 -1.87
CA VAL A 89 -7.35 -17.28 -1.88
C VAL A 89 -8.70 -17.06 -1.22
N ARG A 90 -9.78 -17.44 -1.91
CA ARG A 90 -11.14 -17.41 -1.34
C ARG A 90 -11.26 -18.52 -0.29
N ASN A 91 -11.86 -18.20 0.84
CA ASN A 91 -12.17 -19.15 1.89
C ASN A 91 -13.58 -18.89 2.44
N VAL A 92 -14.30 -19.95 2.79
CA VAL A 92 -15.66 -19.86 3.34
C VAL A 92 -15.69 -20.61 4.66
N ILE A 93 -16.09 -19.93 5.73
CA ILE A 93 -16.35 -20.56 7.03
C ILE A 93 -17.86 -20.63 7.23
N THR A 94 -18.37 -21.80 7.57
CA THR A 94 -19.81 -22.03 7.80
C THR A 94 -20.06 -22.39 9.26
N LYS A 95 -21.13 -21.84 9.83
CA LYS A 95 -21.64 -22.16 11.17
C LYS A 95 -23.13 -22.47 11.07
N ASP A 96 -23.49 -23.69 11.44
CA ASP A 96 -24.90 -24.08 11.61
C ASP A 96 -25.38 -23.62 12.99
N LEU A 97 -26.55 -23.01 13.02
CA LEU A 97 -27.15 -22.39 14.19
C LEU A 97 -28.55 -23.00 14.45
N PRO A 98 -29.05 -22.96 15.69
CA PRO A 98 -30.45 -23.25 15.95
C PRO A 98 -31.38 -22.36 15.10
N VAL A 99 -32.57 -22.86 14.80
CA VAL A 99 -33.57 -22.11 14.01
C VAL A 99 -33.87 -20.76 14.67
N ASP A 100 -34.04 -19.72 13.86
CA ASP A 100 -34.31 -18.33 14.26
C ASP A 100 -33.25 -17.69 15.16
N THR A 101 -32.03 -18.21 15.16
CA THR A 101 -30.91 -17.61 15.89
C THR A 101 -30.57 -16.25 15.30
N LYS A 102 -30.61 -15.21 16.14
CA LYS A 102 -30.16 -13.87 15.77
C LYS A 102 -28.63 -13.84 15.74
N VAL A 103 -28.05 -13.46 14.60
CA VAL A 103 -26.60 -13.30 14.46
C VAL A 103 -26.09 -12.20 15.38
N THR A 104 -25.05 -12.50 16.15
CA THR A 104 -24.39 -11.53 17.05
C THR A 104 -23.03 -11.10 16.48
N GLU A 105 -22.50 -9.98 16.96
CA GLU A 105 -21.13 -9.54 16.63
C GLU A 105 -20.10 -10.62 16.98
N GLN A 106 -20.27 -11.29 18.13
CA GLN A 106 -19.38 -12.38 18.54
C GLN A 106 -19.36 -13.52 17.52
N MET A 107 -20.51 -13.88 16.92
CA MET A 107 -20.53 -14.92 15.88
C MET A 107 -19.75 -14.50 14.63
N VAL A 108 -19.75 -13.21 14.28
CA VAL A 108 -18.98 -12.67 13.16
C VAL A 108 -17.48 -12.72 13.46
N ILE A 109 -17.08 -12.36 14.69
CA ILE A 109 -15.70 -12.48 15.18
C ILE A 109 -15.25 -13.94 15.16
N ASP A 110 -16.07 -14.88 15.64
CA ASP A 110 -15.75 -16.31 15.65
C ASP A 110 -15.47 -16.84 14.23
N LEU A 111 -16.23 -16.38 13.21
CA LEU A 111 -16.01 -16.77 11.81
C LEU A 111 -14.67 -16.24 11.29
N MET A 112 -14.32 -15.01 11.65
CA MET A 112 -13.05 -14.40 11.27
C MET A 112 -11.86 -15.10 11.96
N ASP A 113 -11.99 -15.43 13.25
CA ASP A 113 -10.98 -16.17 14.00
C ASP A 113 -10.78 -17.58 13.42
N ALA A 114 -11.87 -18.28 13.10
CA ALA A 114 -11.81 -19.56 12.42
C ALA A 114 -11.12 -19.46 11.05
N ASN A 115 -11.39 -18.40 10.28
CA ASN A 115 -10.70 -18.14 9.02
C ASN A 115 -9.19 -17.90 9.21
N ASN A 116 -8.80 -17.12 10.23
CA ASN A 116 -7.39 -16.85 10.54
C ASN A 116 -6.62 -18.09 11.02
N MET A 117 -7.32 -19.10 11.55
CA MET A 117 -6.71 -20.37 11.95
C MET A 117 -6.44 -21.33 10.80
N VAL A 118 -7.01 -21.08 9.60
CA VAL A 118 -6.80 -21.92 8.41
C VAL A 118 -5.31 -21.95 8.06
N LYS A 119 -4.78 -23.16 7.84
CA LYS A 119 -3.37 -23.37 7.50
C LYS A 119 -3.21 -23.55 5.99
N TYR A 120 -2.24 -22.83 5.43
CA TYR A 120 -1.81 -22.97 4.06
C TYR A 120 -0.38 -23.51 4.04
N PRO A 121 -0.06 -24.56 3.25
CA PRO A 121 1.30 -25.08 3.18
C PRO A 121 2.31 -24.00 2.77
N ASP A 122 3.39 -23.85 3.54
CA ASP A 122 4.47 -22.87 3.36
C ASP A 122 4.04 -21.38 3.28
N GLN A 123 2.78 -21.07 3.62
CA GLN A 123 2.21 -19.73 3.51
C GLN A 123 1.50 -19.31 4.80
N GLU A 124 1.45 -18.00 5.02
CA GLU A 124 0.70 -17.37 6.10
C GLU A 124 -0.26 -16.31 5.54
N ILE A 125 -1.31 -16.02 6.31
CA ILE A 125 -2.28 -14.97 6.00
C ILE A 125 -1.66 -13.64 6.43
N LEU A 126 -1.42 -12.74 5.48
CA LEU A 126 -0.97 -11.37 5.75
C LEU A 126 -2.14 -10.46 6.12
N ASP A 127 -3.27 -10.63 5.44
CA ASP A 127 -4.47 -9.82 5.60
C ASP A 127 -5.68 -10.56 5.03
N VAL A 128 -6.89 -10.11 5.40
CA VAL A 128 -8.15 -10.73 5.00
C VAL A 128 -9.12 -9.64 4.54
N ALA A 129 -9.52 -9.70 3.27
CA ALA A 129 -10.61 -8.88 2.77
C ALA A 129 -11.95 -9.60 2.95
N ILE A 130 -12.78 -9.10 3.85
CA ILE A 130 -14.15 -9.58 4.07
C ILE A 130 -14.96 -9.34 2.79
N GLN A 131 -15.65 -10.38 2.30
CA GLN A 131 -16.45 -10.31 1.09
C GLN A 131 -17.90 -9.99 1.43
N GLU A 132 -18.71 -11.03 1.62
CA GLU A 132 -20.13 -10.94 1.95
C GLU A 132 -20.43 -12.10 2.93
N TYR A 133 -21.39 -11.92 3.82
CA TYR A 133 -21.91 -12.99 4.66
C TYR A 133 -23.11 -13.62 3.97
N LYS A 134 -23.19 -14.94 3.96
CA LYS A 134 -24.37 -15.66 3.47
C LYS A 134 -25.21 -16.08 4.66
N ILE A 135 -26.43 -15.59 4.68
CA ILE A 135 -27.43 -15.83 5.71
C ILE A 135 -28.50 -16.70 5.08
N ASP A 136 -28.48 -17.99 5.40
CA ASP A 136 -29.21 -19.05 4.69
C ASP A 136 -28.97 -19.00 3.17
N SER A 137 -29.85 -18.35 2.40
CA SER A 137 -29.74 -18.21 0.93
C SER A 137 -29.49 -16.78 0.44
N GLN A 138 -29.35 -15.80 1.33
CA GLN A 138 -29.18 -14.39 0.98
C GLN A 138 -27.79 -13.86 1.35
N TYR A 139 -27.22 -12.99 0.52
CA TYR A 139 -25.94 -12.33 0.80
C TYR A 139 -26.17 -10.97 1.46
N GLN A 140 -25.42 -10.69 2.53
CA GLN A 140 -25.47 -9.44 3.29
C GLN A 140 -24.05 -8.96 3.61
N SER A 141 -23.84 -7.65 3.59
CA SER A 141 -22.57 -7.06 4.02
C SER A 141 -22.45 -7.00 5.54
N ASP A 142 -23.57 -6.74 6.22
CA ASP A 142 -23.67 -6.72 7.68
C ASP A 142 -24.73 -7.75 8.12
N PRO A 143 -24.31 -8.86 8.74
CA PRO A 143 -25.23 -9.92 9.13
C PRO A 143 -25.80 -9.70 10.53
N VAL A 144 -25.29 -8.74 11.31
CA VAL A 144 -25.62 -8.61 12.74
C VAL A 144 -27.09 -8.27 12.91
N GLY A 145 -27.75 -9.03 13.76
CA GLY A 145 -29.14 -8.85 14.11
C GLY A 145 -30.16 -9.50 13.18
N ILE A 146 -29.71 -10.14 12.10
CA ILE A 146 -30.57 -10.93 11.20
C ILE A 146 -30.71 -12.35 11.78
N GLN A 147 -31.90 -12.93 11.67
CA GLN A 147 -32.15 -14.31 12.10
C GLN A 147 -31.79 -15.30 10.99
N CYS A 148 -31.09 -16.37 11.35
CA CYS A 148 -30.82 -17.46 10.41
C CYS A 148 -30.57 -18.79 11.11
N SER A 149 -30.62 -19.84 10.29
CA SER A 149 -30.23 -21.20 10.69
C SER A 149 -28.81 -21.54 10.23
N ARG A 150 -28.30 -20.84 9.22
CA ARG A 150 -26.96 -21.04 8.67
C ARG A 150 -26.29 -19.71 8.36
N LEU A 151 -25.08 -19.54 8.88
CA LEU A 151 -24.26 -18.36 8.67
C LEU A 151 -22.93 -18.74 8.01
N GLU A 152 -22.64 -18.16 6.85
CA GLU A 152 -21.37 -18.33 6.14
C GLU A 152 -20.62 -17.00 6.05
N GLY A 153 -19.36 -16.99 6.48
CA GLY A 153 -18.44 -15.89 6.23
C GLY A 153 -17.61 -16.16 4.98
N ASN A 154 -17.75 -15.32 3.95
CA ASN A 154 -16.90 -15.40 2.76
C ASN A 154 -15.73 -14.43 2.91
N PHE A 155 -14.52 -14.96 2.83
CA PHE A 155 -13.28 -14.24 3.04
C PHE A 155 -12.37 -14.37 1.82
N LEU A 156 -11.57 -13.33 1.59
CA LEU A 156 -10.46 -13.37 0.64
C LEU A 156 -9.15 -13.21 1.42
N ASN A 157 -8.47 -14.33 1.64
CA ASN A 157 -7.23 -14.38 2.39
C ASN A 157 -6.06 -14.00 1.49
N ILE A 158 -5.29 -12.99 1.87
CA ILE A 158 -4.08 -12.57 1.16
C ILE A 158 -2.91 -13.31 1.77
N LEU A 159 -2.32 -14.21 1.00
CA LEU A 159 -1.30 -15.13 1.46
C LEU A 159 0.09 -14.69 1.00
N GLN A 160 1.11 -14.98 1.81
CA GLN A 160 2.51 -14.86 1.45
C GLN A 160 3.31 -16.07 1.94
N ARG A 161 4.42 -16.39 1.28
CA ARG A 161 5.36 -17.41 1.77
C ARG A 161 6.05 -16.93 3.06
N TYR A 162 6.00 -17.75 4.11
CA TYR A 162 6.60 -17.47 5.41
C TYR A 162 8.09 -17.12 5.33
N THR A 163 8.84 -17.82 4.48
CA THR A 163 10.28 -17.59 4.32
C THR A 163 10.60 -16.20 3.80
N PHE A 164 9.75 -15.63 2.93
CA PHE A 164 9.97 -14.30 2.37
C PHE A 164 9.69 -13.21 3.40
N TYR A 165 8.60 -13.37 4.17
CA TYR A 165 8.27 -12.46 5.26
C TYR A 165 9.35 -12.50 6.37
N LYS A 166 9.79 -13.70 6.77
CA LYS A 166 10.88 -13.88 7.73
C LYS A 166 12.19 -13.24 7.26
N ASN A 167 12.58 -13.46 6.01
CA ASN A 167 13.80 -12.87 5.45
C ASN A 167 13.72 -11.34 5.41
N LEU A 168 12.55 -10.79 5.10
CA LEU A 168 12.31 -9.36 5.09
C LEU A 168 12.51 -8.75 6.48
N ASN A 169 11.88 -9.32 7.51
CA ASN A 169 12.07 -8.88 8.90
C ASN A 169 13.55 -8.91 9.30
N LYS A 170 14.25 -10.01 8.97
CA LYS A 170 15.68 -10.14 9.24
C LYS A 170 16.53 -9.06 8.53
N CYS A 171 16.13 -8.59 7.35
CA CYS A 171 16.83 -7.49 6.67
C CYS A 171 16.73 -6.18 7.48
N PHE A 172 15.57 -5.86 8.05
CA PHE A 172 15.37 -4.66 8.87
C PHE A 172 16.04 -4.77 10.24
N GLU A 173 15.95 -5.95 10.88
CA GLU A 173 16.68 -6.25 12.12
C GLU A 173 18.19 -6.07 11.94
N ASN A 174 18.77 -6.68 10.89
CA ASN A 174 20.20 -6.55 10.58
C ASN A 174 20.60 -5.12 10.21
N ALA A 175 19.67 -4.31 9.66
CA ALA A 175 19.91 -2.91 9.35
C ALA A 175 19.83 -1.99 10.59
N GLY A 176 19.32 -2.49 11.73
CA GLY A 176 19.08 -1.70 12.93
C GLY A 176 17.96 -0.67 12.75
N VAL A 177 16.96 -0.97 11.90
CA VAL A 177 15.86 -0.03 11.56
C VAL A 177 14.54 -0.58 12.08
N ASN A 178 13.88 0.17 12.96
CA ASN A 178 12.56 -0.22 13.45
C ASN A 178 11.49 -0.04 12.36
N VAL A 179 10.59 -1.00 12.25
CA VAL A 179 9.45 -0.94 11.33
C VAL A 179 8.21 -0.53 12.12
N ALA A 180 7.61 0.60 11.76
CA ALA A 180 6.36 1.06 12.34
C ALA A 180 5.22 0.13 11.94
N GLN A 181 5.11 -0.12 10.63
CA GLN A 181 4.14 -1.04 10.05
C GLN A 181 4.59 -1.49 8.65
N MET A 182 4.22 -2.70 8.30
CA MET A 182 4.33 -3.24 6.95
C MET A 182 2.97 -3.13 6.24
N PHE A 183 2.94 -2.58 5.04
CA PHE A 183 1.75 -2.50 4.21
C PHE A 183 1.87 -3.40 3.00
N ILE A 184 0.78 -4.05 2.61
CA ILE A 184 0.69 -4.76 1.33
C ILE A 184 0.70 -3.71 0.20
N SER A 185 1.84 -3.59 -0.50
CA SER A 185 2.08 -2.55 -1.50
C SER A 185 0.96 -2.44 -2.55
N PRO A 186 0.44 -3.54 -3.12
CA PRO A 186 -0.66 -3.46 -4.08
C PRO A 186 -1.94 -2.82 -3.54
N ILE A 187 -2.23 -2.99 -2.25
CA ILE A 187 -3.41 -2.40 -1.60
C ILE A 187 -3.17 -0.91 -1.34
N ALA A 188 -2.01 -0.55 -0.80
CA ALA A 188 -1.64 0.86 -0.58
C ALA A 188 -1.59 1.66 -1.90
N LEU A 189 -1.10 1.03 -2.97
CA LEU A 189 -1.11 1.57 -4.33
C LEU A 189 -2.56 1.79 -4.80
N ALA A 190 -3.41 0.78 -4.70
CA ALA A 190 -4.81 0.87 -5.11
C ALA A 190 -5.59 1.96 -4.37
N ASP A 191 -5.36 2.13 -3.07
CA ASP A 191 -5.94 3.20 -2.26
C ASP A 191 -5.56 4.59 -2.76
N SER A 192 -4.38 4.72 -3.38
CA SER A 192 -3.82 6.01 -3.78
C SER A 192 -4.11 6.38 -5.23
N VAL A 193 -4.38 5.42 -6.12
CA VAL A 193 -4.51 5.65 -7.57
C VAL A 193 -5.90 5.38 -8.13
N LEU A 194 -6.69 4.54 -7.46
CA LEU A 194 -8.06 4.27 -7.88
C LEU A 194 -9.01 5.28 -7.26
N THR A 195 -9.98 5.72 -8.04
CA THR A 195 -11.12 6.49 -7.55
C THR A 195 -12.14 5.57 -6.89
N GLU A 196 -12.96 6.10 -5.98
CA GLU A 196 -14.07 5.36 -5.40
C GLU A 196 -15.06 4.87 -6.46
N THR A 197 -15.26 5.64 -7.54
CA THR A 197 -16.16 5.24 -8.62
C THR A 197 -15.64 4.02 -9.37
N GLU A 198 -14.34 3.92 -9.61
CA GLU A 198 -13.72 2.75 -10.24
C GLU A 198 -13.83 1.53 -9.33
N LYS A 199 -13.43 1.66 -8.05
CA LYS A 199 -13.54 0.57 -7.06
C LYS A 199 -14.98 0.08 -6.88
N ARG A 200 -15.96 0.98 -6.90
CA ARG A 200 -17.38 0.68 -6.75
C ARG A 200 -17.97 0.00 -7.98
N SER A 201 -17.72 0.56 -9.16
CA SER A 201 -18.25 0.06 -10.44
C SER A 201 -17.54 -1.20 -10.92
N GLY A 202 -16.37 -1.45 -10.35
CA GLY A 202 -15.50 -2.59 -10.56
C GLY A 202 -14.42 -2.31 -11.59
N CYS A 203 -13.16 -2.61 -11.24
CA CYS A 203 -11.99 -2.31 -12.06
C CYS A 203 -10.84 -3.28 -11.78
N ALA A 204 -9.94 -3.42 -12.74
CA ALA A 204 -8.67 -4.13 -12.57
C ALA A 204 -7.53 -3.11 -12.52
N LEU A 205 -6.76 -3.10 -11.43
CA LEU A 205 -5.52 -2.35 -11.32
C LEU A 205 -4.36 -3.27 -11.68
N VAL A 206 -3.54 -2.84 -12.64
CA VAL A 206 -2.39 -3.57 -13.16
C VAL A 206 -1.12 -2.73 -12.97
N ASP A 207 -0.26 -3.16 -12.06
CA ASP A 207 1.05 -2.53 -11.82
C ASP A 207 2.15 -3.30 -12.54
N ILE A 208 2.66 -2.74 -13.64
CA ILE A 208 3.71 -3.36 -14.46
C ILE A 208 5.08 -2.87 -13.97
N GLY A 209 5.69 -3.64 -13.07
CA GLY A 209 6.98 -3.37 -12.48
C GLY A 209 8.17 -3.82 -13.34
N ALA A 210 9.34 -3.93 -12.72
CA ALA A 210 10.55 -4.44 -13.36
C ALA A 210 10.51 -5.97 -13.50
N ASP A 211 10.41 -6.70 -12.39
CA ASP A 211 10.44 -8.18 -12.39
C ASP A 211 9.05 -8.81 -12.23
N THR A 212 8.04 -8.01 -11.88
CA THR A 212 6.70 -8.50 -11.55
C THR A 212 5.64 -7.59 -12.13
N THR A 213 4.48 -8.19 -12.41
CA THR A 213 3.25 -7.49 -12.74
C THR A 213 2.20 -7.88 -11.71
N THR A 214 1.58 -6.91 -11.04
CA THR A 214 0.56 -7.18 -10.03
C THR A 214 -0.82 -6.88 -10.59
N VAL A 215 -1.78 -7.78 -10.36
CA VAL A 215 -3.18 -7.61 -10.75
C VAL A 215 -4.04 -7.60 -9.49
N SER A 216 -4.81 -6.53 -9.31
CA SER A 216 -5.80 -6.39 -8.24
C SER A 216 -7.17 -6.08 -8.83
N VAL A 217 -8.16 -6.90 -8.55
CA VAL A 217 -9.55 -6.67 -9.01
C VAL A 217 -10.37 -6.15 -7.85
N TYR A 218 -11.05 -5.02 -8.06
CA TYR A 218 -11.98 -4.43 -7.11
C TYR A 218 -13.39 -4.47 -7.69
N ASN A 219 -14.39 -4.66 -6.82
CA ASN A 219 -15.81 -4.49 -7.17
C ASN A 219 -16.62 -4.21 -5.91
N LYS A 220 -17.59 -3.28 -5.99
CA LYS A 220 -18.36 -2.78 -4.84
C LYS A 220 -17.47 -2.28 -3.69
N ASN A 221 -16.35 -1.62 -4.01
CA ASN A 221 -15.35 -1.14 -3.06
C ASN A 221 -14.58 -2.23 -2.27
N VAL A 222 -14.72 -3.50 -2.64
CA VAL A 222 -14.04 -4.62 -2.00
C VAL A 222 -13.01 -5.22 -2.94
N LEU A 223 -11.84 -5.59 -2.41
CA LEU A 223 -10.84 -6.39 -3.14
C LEU A 223 -11.39 -7.80 -3.39
N ARG A 224 -11.47 -8.19 -4.66
CA ARG A 224 -12.03 -9.48 -5.11
C ARG A 224 -10.98 -10.47 -5.56
N HIS A 225 -9.82 -9.99 -5.97
CA HIS A 225 -8.69 -10.80 -6.39
C HIS A 225 -7.39 -9.99 -6.28
N LEU A 226 -6.31 -10.65 -5.89
CA LEU A 226 -4.95 -10.11 -5.89
C LEU A 226 -3.98 -11.22 -6.31
N ALA A 227 -3.15 -10.97 -7.31
CA ALA A 227 -2.09 -11.88 -7.73
C ALA A 227 -0.86 -11.12 -8.21
N VAL A 228 0.32 -11.65 -7.92
CA VAL A 228 1.59 -11.16 -8.45
C VAL A 228 2.15 -12.16 -9.46
N ILE A 229 2.23 -11.72 -10.71
CA ILE A 229 2.81 -12.47 -11.82
C ILE A 229 4.32 -12.21 -11.83
N PRO A 230 5.18 -13.24 -11.86
CA PRO A 230 6.64 -13.09 -11.87
C PRO A 230 7.22 -12.75 -13.26
N LEU A 231 6.53 -11.84 -13.96
CA LEU A 231 6.84 -11.34 -15.28
C LEU A 231 6.67 -9.82 -15.29
N GLY A 232 7.67 -9.07 -15.71
CA GLY A 232 7.63 -7.61 -15.74
C GLY A 232 8.46 -7.02 -16.88
N SER A 233 8.60 -5.69 -16.89
CA SER A 233 9.26 -4.97 -17.98
C SER A 233 10.77 -5.24 -18.15
N ARG A 234 11.43 -5.87 -17.17
CA ARG A 234 12.82 -6.35 -17.30
C ARG A 234 12.91 -7.61 -18.16
N ASN A 235 11.85 -8.40 -18.26
CA ASN A 235 11.83 -9.53 -19.19
C ASN A 235 12.01 -9.05 -20.63
N ILE A 236 11.38 -7.92 -20.98
CA ILE A 236 11.55 -7.26 -22.28
C ILE A 236 13.02 -6.88 -22.50
N THR A 237 13.67 -6.30 -21.50
CA THR A 237 15.11 -5.98 -21.54
C THR A 237 15.98 -7.21 -21.81
N LYS A 238 15.66 -8.34 -21.16
CA LYS A 238 16.38 -9.61 -21.35
C LYS A 238 16.16 -10.20 -22.73
N ASP A 239 14.96 -10.06 -23.30
CA ASP A 239 14.71 -10.54 -24.65
C ASP A 239 15.43 -9.66 -25.68
N ILE A 240 15.50 -8.34 -25.48
CA ILE A 240 16.33 -7.46 -26.33
C ILE A 240 17.81 -7.85 -26.21
N ALA A 241 18.30 -8.14 -25.00
CA ALA A 241 19.67 -8.57 -24.77
C ALA A 241 20.03 -9.89 -25.49
N SER A 242 19.03 -10.72 -25.82
CA SER A 242 19.24 -11.94 -26.62
C SER A 242 19.75 -11.67 -28.04
N LEU A 243 19.65 -10.42 -28.52
CA LEU A 243 20.26 -9.93 -29.77
C LEU A 243 21.78 -9.68 -29.65
N GLN A 244 22.45 -10.31 -28.68
CA GLN A 244 23.88 -10.11 -28.37
C GLN A 244 24.19 -8.67 -27.94
N ILE A 245 23.27 -8.04 -27.21
CA ILE A 245 23.39 -6.68 -26.66
C ILE A 245 23.59 -6.80 -25.14
N GLU A 246 24.44 -5.96 -24.57
CA GLU A 246 24.56 -5.88 -23.11
C GLU A 246 23.24 -5.42 -22.48
N GLU A 247 22.88 -5.96 -21.31
CA GLU A 247 21.59 -5.66 -20.66
C GLU A 247 21.41 -4.15 -20.39
N SER A 248 22.50 -3.44 -20.12
CA SER A 248 22.53 -1.98 -19.94
C SER A 248 22.12 -1.22 -21.21
N ASP A 249 22.63 -1.62 -22.37
CA ASP A 249 22.30 -1.02 -23.67
C ASP A 249 20.91 -1.46 -24.13
N ALA A 250 20.52 -2.70 -23.87
CA ALA A 250 19.17 -3.20 -24.09
C ALA A 250 18.13 -2.37 -23.32
N GLU A 251 18.42 -2.00 -22.06
CA GLU A 251 17.54 -1.12 -21.27
C GLU A 251 17.42 0.27 -21.90
N LYS A 252 18.54 0.87 -22.33
CA LYS A 252 18.54 2.18 -23.02
C LYS A 252 17.71 2.12 -24.31
N MET A 253 17.86 1.05 -25.09
CA MET A 253 17.09 0.84 -26.31
C MET A 253 15.61 0.66 -26.01
N LYS A 254 15.25 -0.13 -24.99
CA LYS A 254 13.86 -0.30 -24.53
C LYS A 254 13.24 1.05 -24.16
N LEU A 255 13.93 1.87 -23.37
CA LEU A 255 13.43 3.18 -22.94
C LEU A 255 13.32 4.17 -24.11
N LYS A 256 14.22 4.08 -25.10
CA LYS A 256 14.27 5.02 -26.24
C LYS A 256 13.31 4.66 -27.37
N TYR A 257 13.25 3.38 -27.73
CA TYR A 257 12.56 2.90 -28.94
C TYR A 257 11.35 1.99 -28.64
N GLY A 258 11.18 1.54 -27.39
CA GLY A 258 10.12 0.61 -27.02
C GLY A 258 8.72 1.15 -27.32
N CYS A 259 7.91 0.33 -27.98
CA CYS A 259 6.49 0.55 -28.22
C CYS A 259 5.73 -0.72 -27.85
N ALA A 260 4.59 -0.60 -27.17
CA ALA A 260 3.77 -1.75 -26.81
C ALA A 260 2.95 -2.29 -27.98
N TYR A 261 2.70 -1.44 -28.97
CA TYR A 261 2.00 -1.81 -30.19
C TYR A 261 2.37 -0.83 -31.31
N THR A 262 2.67 -1.37 -32.48
CA THR A 262 3.04 -0.67 -33.70
C THR A 262 2.11 -1.12 -34.82
N ASP A 263 1.45 -0.18 -35.49
CA ASP A 263 0.63 -0.54 -36.64
C ASP A 263 1.52 -1.05 -37.78
N ASN A 264 1.10 -2.13 -38.46
CA ASN A 264 1.88 -2.73 -39.55
C ASN A 264 2.25 -1.74 -40.66
N ALA A 265 1.45 -0.69 -40.87
CA ALA A 265 1.71 0.36 -41.86
C ALA A 265 2.88 1.27 -41.49
N ASP A 266 3.21 1.37 -40.20
CA ASP A 266 4.28 2.25 -39.68
C ASP A 266 5.63 1.51 -39.57
N ILE A 267 5.67 0.21 -39.85
CA ILE A 267 6.89 -0.60 -39.77
C ILE A 267 7.73 -0.40 -41.03
N ASP A 268 8.85 0.32 -40.87
CA ASP A 268 9.92 0.35 -41.87
C ASP A 268 10.84 -0.87 -41.72
N ASN A 269 10.86 -1.71 -42.75
CA ASN A 269 11.63 -2.96 -42.77
C ASN A 269 13.12 -2.75 -42.99
N ASN A 270 13.53 -1.58 -43.47
CA ASN A 270 14.93 -1.24 -43.73
C ASN A 270 15.54 -0.40 -42.61
N LEU A 271 14.72 0.08 -41.67
CA LEU A 271 15.18 0.88 -40.55
C LEU A 271 16.04 0.04 -39.60
N LYS A 272 17.21 0.56 -39.25
CA LYS A 272 18.08 0.02 -38.22
C LYS A 272 18.15 0.94 -37.01
N LEU A 273 17.97 0.38 -35.83
CA LEU A 273 18.05 1.09 -34.56
C LEU A 273 19.49 1.01 -34.04
N PRO A 274 20.17 2.15 -33.83
CA PRO A 274 21.53 2.13 -33.30
C PRO A 274 21.52 1.67 -31.84
N ILE A 275 22.39 0.71 -31.55
CA ILE A 275 22.78 0.32 -30.19
C ILE A 275 23.82 1.34 -29.71
N ASP A 276 24.86 1.54 -30.51
CA ASP A 276 25.93 2.53 -30.34
C ASP A 276 26.36 3.10 -31.71
N ALA A 277 27.57 3.66 -31.80
CA ALA A 277 28.07 4.28 -33.03
C ALA A 277 28.28 3.30 -34.19
N ASP A 278 28.64 2.04 -33.89
CA ASP A 278 29.07 1.06 -34.88
C ASP A 278 28.09 -0.12 -35.01
N ARG A 279 27.26 -0.36 -33.98
CA ARG A 279 26.33 -1.48 -33.90
C ARG A 279 24.88 -1.02 -33.99
N SER A 280 24.07 -1.78 -34.71
CA SER A 280 22.62 -1.55 -34.83
C SER A 280 21.86 -2.88 -34.95
N VAL A 281 20.55 -2.82 -34.69
CA VAL A 281 19.62 -3.95 -34.91
C VAL A 281 18.52 -3.55 -35.87
N ASP A 282 17.96 -4.52 -36.58
CA ASP A 282 16.81 -4.29 -37.45
C ASP A 282 15.59 -3.87 -36.61
N SER A 283 14.94 -2.76 -37.00
CA SER A 283 13.82 -2.19 -36.26
C SER A 283 12.66 -3.17 -36.15
N ARG A 284 12.33 -3.88 -37.23
CA ARG A 284 11.29 -4.93 -37.23
C ARG A 284 11.58 -5.99 -36.16
N LYS A 285 12.82 -6.47 -36.05
CA LYS A 285 13.15 -7.52 -35.09
C LYS A 285 13.03 -7.03 -33.64
N PHE A 286 13.45 -5.78 -33.40
CA PHE A 286 13.28 -5.14 -32.10
C PHE A 286 11.79 -5.00 -31.73
N ILE A 287 10.95 -4.55 -32.66
CA ILE A 287 9.49 -4.43 -32.48
C ILE A 287 8.88 -5.79 -32.12
N GLU A 288 9.15 -6.84 -32.90
CA GLU A 288 8.64 -8.19 -32.66
C GLU A 288 8.96 -8.71 -31.25
N ILE A 289 10.19 -8.47 -30.78
CA ILE A 289 10.64 -8.91 -29.45
C ILE A 289 9.91 -8.14 -28.34
N VAL A 290 9.80 -6.82 -28.48
CA VAL A 290 9.16 -5.97 -27.47
C VAL A 290 7.67 -6.26 -27.38
N GLU A 291 7.00 -6.31 -28.53
CA GLU A 291 5.56 -6.55 -28.59
C GLU A 291 5.21 -7.97 -28.14
N GLY A 292 5.95 -8.99 -28.58
CA GLY A 292 5.67 -10.37 -28.16
C GLY A 292 5.77 -10.58 -26.64
N ARG A 293 6.74 -9.94 -25.97
CA ARG A 293 6.81 -10.02 -24.50
C ARG A 293 5.72 -9.21 -23.81
N LEU A 294 5.33 -8.07 -24.37
CA LEU A 294 4.22 -7.29 -23.81
C LEU A 294 2.89 -8.00 -23.99
N GLU A 295 2.66 -8.64 -25.13
CA GLU A 295 1.50 -9.50 -25.38
C GLU A 295 1.42 -10.62 -24.33
N GLU A 296 2.51 -11.34 -24.08
CA GLU A 296 2.55 -12.37 -23.01
C GLU A 296 2.23 -11.79 -21.62
N ILE A 297 2.73 -10.59 -21.29
CA ILE A 297 2.39 -9.93 -20.03
C ILE A 297 0.88 -9.64 -19.97
N ILE A 298 0.30 -9.11 -21.04
CA ILE A 298 -1.12 -8.76 -21.14
C ILE A 298 -1.98 -10.03 -21.03
N GLU A 299 -1.62 -11.11 -21.73
CA GLU A 299 -2.27 -12.42 -21.65
C GLU A 299 -2.31 -12.93 -20.21
N ASN A 300 -1.16 -12.92 -19.53
CA ASN A 300 -1.06 -13.38 -18.15
C ASN A 300 -1.86 -12.50 -17.20
N VAL A 301 -1.89 -11.19 -17.42
CA VAL A 301 -2.74 -10.25 -16.66
C VAL A 301 -4.21 -10.59 -16.83
N TRP A 302 -4.67 -10.78 -18.07
CA TRP A 302 -6.06 -11.10 -18.37
C TRP A 302 -6.50 -12.44 -17.75
N ASN A 303 -5.60 -13.43 -17.75
CA ASN A 303 -5.83 -14.72 -17.12
C ASN A 303 -5.92 -14.66 -15.58
N GLN A 304 -5.44 -13.59 -14.93
CA GLN A 304 -5.64 -13.40 -13.49
C GLN A 304 -7.00 -12.80 -13.14
N ILE A 305 -7.72 -12.21 -14.10
CA ILE A 305 -9.05 -11.65 -13.83
C ILE A 305 -10.04 -12.81 -13.68
N PRO A 306 -10.71 -12.98 -12.52
CA PRO A 306 -11.64 -14.09 -12.35
C PRO A 306 -12.82 -13.99 -13.31
N SER A 307 -13.32 -15.12 -13.78
CA SER A 307 -14.34 -15.18 -14.82
C SER A 307 -15.64 -14.46 -14.48
N ASP A 308 -15.99 -14.45 -13.19
CA ASP A 308 -17.14 -13.72 -12.66
C ASP A 308 -17.08 -12.21 -12.96
N TYR A 309 -15.89 -11.66 -13.28
CA TYR A 309 -15.67 -10.23 -13.49
C TYR A 309 -15.36 -9.81 -14.94
N TYR A 310 -15.23 -10.72 -15.91
CA TYR A 310 -14.78 -10.38 -17.28
C TYR A 310 -15.64 -9.34 -18.02
N GLU A 311 -16.96 -9.59 -18.16
CA GLU A 311 -17.78 -8.84 -19.13
C GLU A 311 -18.83 -7.93 -18.51
N LYS A 312 -19.21 -8.16 -17.25
CA LYS A 312 -20.37 -7.48 -16.63
C LYS A 312 -20.03 -6.59 -15.44
N LEU A 313 -18.83 -6.72 -14.86
CA LEU A 313 -18.50 -6.09 -13.59
C LEU A 313 -17.27 -5.18 -13.63
N LEU A 314 -16.48 -5.16 -14.71
CA LEU A 314 -15.37 -4.21 -14.86
C LEU A 314 -15.82 -2.91 -15.54
N LEU A 315 -16.92 -2.30 -15.07
CA LEU A 315 -17.44 -1.06 -15.66
C LEU A 315 -16.48 0.14 -15.49
N GLY A 316 -15.56 0.06 -14.52
CA GLY A 316 -14.45 0.97 -14.31
C GLY A 316 -13.22 0.66 -15.16
N GLY A 317 -13.18 -0.47 -15.85
CA GLY A 317 -12.13 -0.82 -16.81
C GLY A 317 -10.81 -1.29 -16.21
N ILE A 318 -9.74 -1.15 -16.98
CA ILE A 318 -8.36 -1.49 -16.59
C ILE A 318 -7.57 -0.21 -16.31
N ILE A 319 -6.96 -0.13 -15.14
CA ILE A 319 -6.09 0.97 -14.73
C ILE A 319 -4.66 0.44 -14.71
N LEU A 320 -3.80 0.99 -15.56
CA LEU A 320 -2.39 0.63 -15.67
C LEU A 320 -1.52 1.58 -14.84
N THR A 321 -0.48 1.07 -14.18
CA THR A 321 0.52 1.87 -13.46
C THR A 321 1.88 1.17 -13.48
N GLY A 322 2.89 1.80 -12.88
CA GLY A 322 4.25 1.26 -12.78
C GLY A 322 5.16 1.74 -13.91
N GLY A 323 6.39 1.21 -13.93
CA GLY A 323 7.36 1.60 -14.96
C GLY A 323 6.97 1.13 -16.36
N GLY A 324 6.41 -0.08 -16.46
CA GLY A 324 6.00 -0.70 -17.72
C GLY A 324 4.74 -0.08 -18.33
N SER A 325 3.96 0.71 -17.59
CA SER A 325 2.83 1.45 -18.18
C SER A 325 3.28 2.68 -18.99
N ASN A 326 4.58 2.96 -19.09
CA ASN A 326 5.12 4.08 -19.87
C ASN A 326 5.46 3.72 -21.32
N PHE A 327 5.31 2.45 -21.74
CA PHE A 327 5.45 2.11 -23.15
C PHE A 327 4.44 2.89 -23.99
N LYS A 328 4.90 3.37 -25.15
CA LYS A 328 4.02 3.99 -26.14
C LYS A 328 2.95 2.99 -26.56
N ASN A 329 1.73 3.47 -26.78
CA ASN A 329 0.58 2.65 -27.20
C ASN A 329 0.21 1.49 -26.25
N ILE A 330 0.60 1.54 -24.96
CA ILE A 330 0.24 0.47 -24.01
C ILE A 330 -1.27 0.27 -23.87
N GLU A 331 -2.06 1.35 -23.88
CA GLU A 331 -3.51 1.27 -23.82
C GLU A 331 -4.10 0.56 -25.05
N LYS A 332 -3.53 0.82 -26.23
CA LYS A 332 -3.92 0.14 -27.49
C LYS A 332 -3.55 -1.34 -27.47
N ALA A 333 -2.39 -1.70 -26.92
CA ALA A 333 -1.99 -3.10 -26.76
C ALA A 333 -3.00 -3.87 -25.88
N PHE A 334 -3.37 -3.30 -24.72
CA PHE A 334 -4.39 -3.88 -23.85
C PHE A 334 -5.77 -3.93 -24.54
N TYR A 335 -6.17 -2.88 -25.26
CA TYR A 335 -7.45 -2.84 -25.98
C TYR A 335 -7.53 -3.95 -27.04
N ASN A 336 -6.47 -4.12 -27.84
CA ASN A 336 -6.44 -5.12 -28.90
C ASN A 336 -6.60 -6.55 -28.38
N TYR A 337 -6.08 -6.83 -27.19
CA TYR A 337 -6.18 -8.14 -26.56
C TYR A 337 -7.48 -8.34 -25.76
N THR A 338 -7.89 -7.34 -24.98
CA THR A 338 -9.01 -7.49 -24.02
C THR A 338 -10.36 -7.04 -24.56
N HIS A 339 -10.37 -6.23 -25.62
CA HIS A 339 -11.55 -5.57 -26.18
C HIS A 339 -12.33 -4.69 -25.18
N LEU A 340 -11.68 -4.23 -24.11
CA LEU A 340 -12.27 -3.30 -23.16
C LEU A 340 -11.98 -1.84 -23.57
N ASP A 341 -13.04 -1.05 -23.75
CA ASP A 341 -12.92 0.37 -24.13
C ASP A 341 -12.28 1.24 -23.06
N LYS A 342 -12.52 0.92 -21.78
CA LYS A 342 -12.05 1.71 -20.65
C LYS A 342 -10.70 1.21 -20.17
N ILE A 343 -9.64 1.75 -20.74
CA ILE A 343 -8.27 1.53 -20.28
C ILE A 343 -7.64 2.90 -20.04
N ARG A 344 -7.00 3.09 -18.88
CA ARG A 344 -6.25 4.32 -18.58
C ARG A 344 -4.94 4.04 -17.89
N VAL A 345 -3.96 4.93 -18.07
CA VAL A 345 -2.72 4.93 -17.28
C VAL A 345 -2.81 5.89 -16.08
N ALA A 346 -2.72 5.35 -14.86
CA ALA A 346 -2.56 6.11 -13.62
C ALA A 346 -1.13 6.64 -13.47
N LYS A 347 -0.89 7.83 -14.01
CA LYS A 347 0.42 8.51 -13.99
C LYS A 347 0.85 9.04 -12.62
N PHE A 348 -0.11 9.27 -11.72
CA PHE A 348 0.16 9.82 -10.38
C PHE A 348 -0.93 9.40 -9.38
N VAL A 349 -0.68 9.62 -8.09
CA VAL A 349 -1.66 9.43 -7.01
C VAL A 349 -2.75 10.51 -7.03
N ASN A 350 -3.91 10.22 -6.45
CA ASN A 350 -5.06 11.13 -6.36
C ASN A 350 -4.89 12.22 -5.29
N HIS A 351 -3.90 12.09 -4.41
CA HIS A 351 -3.62 13.06 -3.35
C HIS A 351 -2.80 14.24 -3.84
N THR A 352 -2.99 15.40 -3.21
CA THR A 352 -2.16 16.58 -3.43
C THR A 352 -0.77 16.37 -2.85
N VAL A 353 0.23 16.22 -3.71
CA VAL A 353 1.64 16.07 -3.33
C VAL A 353 2.44 17.27 -3.82
N LYS A 354 3.15 17.93 -2.89
CA LYS A 354 4.12 19.00 -3.18
C LYS A 354 5.53 18.44 -3.06
N SER A 355 6.37 18.67 -4.06
CA SER A 355 7.77 18.22 -4.03
C SER A 355 8.64 19.05 -4.97
N ASN A 356 9.90 19.25 -4.59
CA ASN A 356 10.94 19.79 -5.46
C ASN A 356 11.72 18.67 -6.20
N ASN A 357 11.41 17.40 -5.94
CA ASN A 357 12.12 16.27 -6.53
C ASN A 357 11.62 16.00 -7.97
N ALA A 358 12.55 15.96 -8.92
CA ALA A 358 12.24 15.76 -10.34
C ALA A 358 11.52 14.43 -10.64
N ASP A 359 11.86 13.36 -9.91
CA ASP A 359 11.24 12.05 -10.15
C ASP A 359 9.77 11.99 -9.71
N ILE A 360 9.40 12.76 -8.69
CA ILE A 360 8.01 12.88 -8.26
C ILE A 360 7.24 13.74 -9.28
N ASN A 361 7.86 14.83 -9.74
CA ASN A 361 7.26 15.74 -10.71
C ASN A 361 7.18 15.17 -12.13
N ALA A 362 7.92 14.09 -12.44
CA ALA A 362 7.84 13.38 -13.71
C ALA A 362 6.47 12.71 -13.95
N LYS A 363 5.73 12.36 -12.88
CA LYS A 363 4.37 11.80 -12.94
C LYS A 363 4.23 10.70 -13.99
N ASN A 364 5.05 9.67 -13.89
CA ASN A 364 5.13 8.55 -14.83
C ASN A 364 4.75 7.21 -14.18
N GLY A 365 4.02 7.23 -13.06
CA GLY A 365 3.57 6.04 -12.33
C GLY A 365 4.64 5.32 -11.51
N MET A 366 5.94 5.56 -11.76
CA MET A 366 7.05 4.83 -11.10
C MET A 366 7.19 5.11 -9.60
N MET A 367 6.55 6.17 -9.09
CA MET A 367 6.60 6.57 -7.68
C MET A 367 5.25 6.37 -6.96
N ASN A 368 4.24 5.83 -7.64
CA ASN A 368 2.89 5.72 -7.07
C ASN A 368 2.84 4.81 -5.84
N THR A 369 3.56 3.69 -5.86
CA THR A 369 3.59 2.74 -4.74
C THR A 369 4.21 3.37 -3.50
N ILE A 370 5.44 3.90 -3.61
CA ILE A 370 6.11 4.57 -2.49
C ILE A 370 5.35 5.81 -1.98
N LEU A 371 4.69 6.58 -2.85
CA LEU A 371 3.81 7.68 -2.43
C LEU A 371 2.59 7.15 -1.68
N GLY A 372 1.98 6.05 -2.12
CA GLY A 372 0.86 5.44 -1.43
C GLY A 372 1.23 4.91 -0.04
N LEU A 373 2.42 4.34 0.11
CA LEU A 373 2.95 3.95 1.43
C LEU A 373 3.13 5.16 2.35
N LEU A 374 3.68 6.26 1.83
CA LEU A 374 3.86 7.50 2.58
C LEU A 374 2.53 8.11 3.02
N ILE A 375 1.53 8.12 2.13
CA ILE A 375 0.18 8.66 2.40
C ILE A 375 -0.54 7.84 3.48
N LYS A 376 -0.34 6.52 3.47
CA LYS A 376 -0.95 5.58 4.42
C LYS A 376 -0.33 5.64 5.81
N GLY A 377 0.91 6.12 5.93
CA GLY A 377 1.54 6.36 7.22
C GLY A 377 0.81 7.40 8.07
N ASP A 378 0.87 7.21 9.38
CA ASP A 378 0.12 7.98 10.38
C ASP A 378 0.95 8.37 11.62
N GLN A 379 1.99 7.61 11.95
CA GLN A 379 2.89 7.86 13.07
C GLN A 379 4.09 8.72 12.65
N ASN A 380 4.52 9.59 13.55
CA ASN A 380 5.75 10.35 13.37
C ASN A 380 6.97 9.43 13.38
N CYS A 381 7.85 9.60 12.40
CA CYS A 381 9.11 8.88 12.26
C CYS A 381 10.33 9.69 12.74
N ALA A 382 10.15 10.98 13.03
CA ALA A 382 11.23 11.87 13.45
C ALA A 382 11.74 11.54 14.86
N GLY A 383 13.05 11.48 15.02
CA GLY A 383 13.76 11.39 16.29
C GLY A 383 14.43 12.70 16.68
N VAL A 384 15.59 12.59 17.33
CA VAL A 384 16.35 13.76 17.78
C VAL A 384 17.00 14.46 16.57
N GLU A 385 17.16 15.78 16.64
CA GLU A 385 17.93 16.51 15.63
C GLU A 385 19.39 16.04 15.62
N VAL A 386 19.93 15.85 14.42
CA VAL A 386 21.30 15.39 14.23
C VAL A 386 22.17 16.59 13.92
N ASP A 387 23.16 16.86 14.77
CA ASP A 387 24.18 17.86 14.49
C ASP A 387 25.14 17.34 13.40
N PRO A 388 25.23 18.00 12.23
CA PRO A 388 26.09 17.58 11.13
C PRO A 388 27.59 17.65 11.46
N THR A 389 28.00 18.25 12.58
CA THR A 389 29.40 18.26 13.03
C THR A 389 29.79 17.07 13.91
N ASN A 390 28.81 16.34 14.46
CA ASN A 390 29.00 15.18 15.34
C ASN A 390 28.55 13.86 14.69
N LEU A 391 28.82 13.68 13.39
CA LEU A 391 28.51 12.44 12.67
C LEU A 391 29.43 11.25 13.04
N PHE A 392 30.50 11.49 13.80
CA PHE A 392 31.52 10.50 14.16
C PHE A 392 31.79 10.35 15.66
N ASP A 393 30.98 10.97 16.53
CA ASP A 393 31.16 10.81 17.97
C ASP A 393 30.64 9.43 18.41
N SER A 394 31.45 8.40 18.17
CA SER A 394 31.31 7.05 18.68
C SER A 394 31.67 6.96 20.17
N ASN A 395 31.25 7.93 20.97
CA ASN A 395 31.46 7.98 22.42
C ASN A 395 30.15 8.10 23.20
N ASN A 396 29.17 7.28 22.80
CA ASN A 396 28.15 6.80 23.74
C ASN A 396 28.04 5.27 23.69
N THR A 397 29.19 4.58 23.69
CA THR A 397 29.27 3.25 24.29
C THR A 397 29.35 3.43 25.80
N ALA A 398 28.20 3.38 26.47
CA ALA A 398 28.18 3.05 27.88
C ALA A 398 28.64 1.59 28.05
N SER A 399 29.96 1.44 28.22
CA SER A 399 30.67 0.35 28.92
C SER A 399 30.07 -1.06 28.87
N LEU A 400 30.52 -1.88 27.91
CA LEU A 400 30.60 -3.34 28.10
C LEU A 400 31.90 -3.85 27.48
N ASN A 401 33.00 -3.81 28.26
CA ASN A 401 34.17 -4.63 28.01
C ASN A 401 34.72 -5.14 29.35
N GLY A 402 34.60 -6.44 29.55
CA GLY A 402 35.38 -7.25 30.49
C GLY A 402 35.56 -8.66 29.91
N PRO A 403 36.74 -9.30 30.05
CA PRO A 403 37.22 -10.30 29.09
C PRO A 403 36.59 -11.69 29.28
N ILE A 404 36.44 -12.41 28.17
CA ILE A 404 36.06 -13.83 28.12
C ILE A 404 37.28 -14.67 28.46
N ALA A 405 37.23 -15.41 29.58
CA ALA A 405 38.13 -16.53 29.86
C ALA A 405 37.33 -17.85 29.77
N LEU A 406 37.76 -18.73 28.89
CA LEU A 406 37.29 -20.12 28.75
C LEU A 406 37.82 -20.99 29.90
N GLY A 407 36.96 -21.74 30.57
CA GLY A 407 37.37 -22.76 31.55
C GLY A 407 36.23 -23.52 32.22
N GLN A 408 35.89 -24.68 31.64
CA GLN A 408 35.43 -25.95 32.22
C GLN A 408 34.33 -26.03 33.32
N ARG A 409 33.46 -27.03 33.12
CA ARG A 409 32.33 -27.50 33.94
C ARG A 409 32.66 -27.75 35.42
N ALA A 410 31.76 -27.37 36.34
CA ALA A 410 31.17 -28.23 37.39
C ALA A 410 30.16 -27.46 38.29
N ASP A 411 29.01 -28.11 38.50
CA ASP A 411 28.08 -28.13 39.65
C ASP A 411 27.51 -26.89 40.38
N THR A 412 26.25 -27.10 40.72
CA THR A 412 25.23 -26.32 41.44
C THR A 412 25.68 -25.51 42.67
N ALA A 413 25.25 -24.23 42.76
CA ALA A 413 24.84 -23.57 44.01
C ALA A 413 24.00 -22.30 43.77
N LYS A 414 22.82 -22.24 44.40
CA LYS A 414 21.87 -21.12 44.41
C LYS A 414 22.49 -19.80 44.93
N ARG A 415 22.15 -18.67 44.33
CA ARG A 415 22.18 -17.32 44.95
C ARG A 415 20.85 -16.59 44.72
N PRO A 416 20.44 -15.70 45.64
CA PRO A 416 19.04 -15.36 45.88
C PRO A 416 18.55 -14.20 45.02
N GLY A 417 17.30 -14.31 44.54
CA GLY A 417 16.59 -13.21 43.87
C GLY A 417 16.20 -12.13 44.87
N VAL A 418 16.47 -10.87 44.49
CA VAL A 418 15.98 -9.70 45.22
C VAL A 418 14.48 -9.58 44.95
N VAL A 419 13.68 -9.82 45.99
CA VAL A 419 12.22 -9.60 45.98
C VAL A 419 12.00 -8.09 46.18
N PRO A 420 11.24 -7.40 45.30
CA PRO A 420 10.88 -5.99 45.50
C PRO A 420 10.16 -5.81 46.83
N THR A 421 10.49 -4.74 47.56
CA THR A 421 9.89 -4.48 48.87
C THR A 421 8.39 -4.19 48.72
N GLU A 422 7.57 -4.56 49.73
CA GLU A 422 6.11 -4.31 49.69
C GLU A 422 5.77 -2.82 49.48
N ALA A 423 6.64 -1.91 49.93
CA ALA A 423 6.49 -0.48 49.73
C ALA A 423 6.64 -0.04 48.27
N GLU A 424 7.52 -0.69 47.49
CA GLU A 424 7.72 -0.40 46.06
C GLU A 424 6.57 -0.94 45.21
N LYS A 425 6.03 -2.12 45.56
CA LYS A 425 4.83 -2.65 44.90
C LYS A 425 3.61 -1.77 45.11
N ARG A 426 3.38 -1.29 46.34
CA ARG A 426 2.26 -0.38 46.65
C ARG A 426 2.36 0.95 45.90
N LYS A 427 3.56 1.54 45.81
CA LYS A 427 3.77 2.77 45.02
C LYS A 427 3.51 2.57 43.53
N ALA A 428 3.95 1.44 42.97
CA ALA A 428 3.71 1.12 41.57
C ALA A 428 2.21 0.88 41.28
N GLU A 429 1.48 0.23 42.20
CA GLU A 429 0.04 0.04 42.10
C GLU A 429 -0.73 1.36 42.23
N GLU A 430 -0.37 2.23 43.18
CA GLU A 430 -0.98 3.56 43.33
C GLU A 430 -0.73 4.46 42.10
N GLU A 431 0.47 4.42 41.51
CA GLU A 431 0.78 5.19 40.29
C GLU A 431 0.02 4.65 39.07
N ALA A 432 -0.08 3.32 38.94
CA ALA A 432 -0.85 2.68 37.87
C ALA A 432 -2.35 3.00 37.99
N GLN A 433 -2.88 3.05 39.22
CA GLN A 433 -4.28 3.37 39.46
C GLN A 433 -4.58 4.84 39.16
N ARG A 434 -3.71 5.78 39.54
CA ARG A 434 -3.84 7.19 39.16
C ARG A 434 -3.83 7.41 37.65
N LYS A 435 -2.96 6.72 36.91
CA LYS A 435 -2.91 6.81 35.44
C LYS A 435 -4.19 6.30 34.79
N ARG A 436 -4.78 5.22 35.33
CA ARG A 436 -6.07 4.68 34.85
C ARG A 436 -7.23 5.65 35.10
N GLU A 437 -7.32 6.22 36.31
CA GLU A 437 -8.35 7.21 36.64
C GLU A 437 -8.23 8.49 35.81
N GLU A 438 -7.00 8.93 35.51
CA GLU A 438 -6.78 10.10 34.65
C GLU A 438 -7.14 9.83 33.18
N GLU A 439 -6.88 8.61 32.68
CA GLU A 439 -7.27 8.19 31.34
C GLU A 439 -8.80 8.03 31.20
N GLU A 440 -9.48 7.51 32.22
CA GLU A 440 -10.95 7.42 32.25
C GLU A 440 -11.60 8.80 32.26
N ARG A 441 -11.12 9.73 33.10
CA ARG A 441 -11.63 11.12 33.09
C ARG A 441 -11.47 11.79 31.72
N ARG A 442 -10.34 11.59 31.04
CA ARG A 442 -10.11 12.16 29.71
C ARG A 442 -11.09 11.59 28.67
N LYS A 443 -11.38 10.29 28.75
CA LYS A 443 -12.38 9.65 27.86
C LYS A 443 -13.80 10.17 28.13
N GLU A 444 -14.17 10.38 29.39
CA GLU A 444 -15.47 10.96 29.75
C GLU A 444 -15.63 12.41 29.25
N GLU A 445 -14.58 13.23 29.37
CA GLU A 445 -14.57 14.61 28.86
C GLU A 445 -14.71 14.64 27.32
N GLU A 446 -13.96 13.78 26.60
CA GLU A 446 -14.06 13.65 25.14
C GLU A 446 -15.46 13.17 24.69
N GLU A 447 -16.10 12.27 25.45
CA GLU A 447 -17.46 11.81 25.15
C GLU A 447 -18.52 12.90 25.38
N LEU A 448 -18.39 13.66 26.48
CA LEU A 448 -19.25 14.81 26.78
C LEU A 448 -19.15 15.90 25.70
N GLU A 449 -17.94 16.18 25.22
CA GLU A 449 -17.72 17.16 24.16
C GLU A 449 -18.32 16.70 22.83
N ARG A 450 -18.18 15.41 22.46
CA ARG A 450 -18.86 14.83 21.29
C ARG A 450 -20.38 14.97 21.38
N LYS A 451 -20.98 14.66 22.53
CA LYS A 451 -22.43 14.79 22.74
C LYS A 451 -22.91 16.23 22.59
N ARG A 452 -22.14 17.22 23.11
CA ARG A 452 -22.45 18.64 22.92
C ARG A 452 -22.43 19.07 21.46
N ILE A 453 -21.42 18.65 20.70
CA ILE A 453 -21.32 18.96 19.27
C ILE A 453 -22.51 18.36 18.51
N GLU A 454 -22.89 17.12 18.82
CA GLU A 454 -24.03 16.46 18.17
C GLU A 454 -25.38 17.13 18.48
N GLU A 455 -25.57 17.61 19.72
CA GLU A 455 -26.76 18.39 20.09
C GLU A 455 -26.81 19.75 19.39
N GLU A 456 -25.67 20.45 19.26
CA GLU A 456 -25.61 21.72 18.51
C GLU A 456 -25.90 21.51 17.03
N GLU A 457 -25.40 20.44 16.42
CA GLU A 457 -25.72 20.09 15.03
C GLU A 457 -27.21 19.75 14.85
N LYS A 458 -27.81 19.00 15.78
CA LYS A 458 -29.25 18.72 15.75
C LYS A 458 -30.08 19.99 15.84
N LYS A 459 -29.73 20.92 16.72
CA LYS A 459 -30.40 22.23 16.83
C LYS A 459 -30.28 23.03 15.53
N LYS A 460 -29.09 23.09 14.93
CA LYS A 460 -28.90 23.75 13.61
C LYS A 460 -29.75 23.13 12.51
N ARG A 461 -29.79 21.79 12.43
CA ARG A 461 -30.62 21.08 11.45
C ARG A 461 -32.12 21.32 11.67
N GLU A 462 -32.58 21.40 12.92
CA GLU A 462 -33.97 21.74 13.23
C GLU A 462 -34.32 23.19 12.88
N GLU A 463 -33.43 24.13 13.14
CA GLU A 463 -33.59 25.54 12.75
C GLU A 463 -33.64 25.69 11.22
N GLU A 464 -32.75 25.03 10.48
CA GLU A 464 -32.78 24.99 9.02
C GLU A 464 -34.07 24.37 8.50
N ARG A 465 -34.56 23.30 9.13
CA ARG A 465 -35.84 22.66 8.76
C ARG A 465 -37.03 23.57 9.01
N LYS A 466 -37.03 24.34 10.10
CA LYS A 466 -38.05 25.37 10.39
C LYS A 466 -37.97 26.52 9.38
N LEU A 467 -36.77 26.95 9.00
CA LEU A 467 -36.57 28.00 8.00
C LEU A 467 -37.04 27.57 6.60
N ASN A 468 -36.84 26.29 6.26
CA ASN A 468 -37.23 25.70 4.97
C ASN A 468 -38.65 25.13 4.92
N SER A 469 -39.44 25.33 5.99
CA SER A 469 -40.85 24.92 6.05
C SER A 469 -41.68 25.57 4.92
N PRO A 470 -42.61 24.83 4.28
CA PRO A 470 -43.49 25.36 3.24
C PRO A 470 -44.25 26.63 3.64
N LEU A 471 -44.63 26.74 4.91
CA LEU A 471 -45.28 27.93 5.48
C LEU A 471 -44.37 29.17 5.44
N ASN A 472 -43.10 29.04 5.82
CA ASN A 472 -42.13 30.15 5.79
C ASN A 472 -41.71 30.53 4.37
N LYS A 473 -41.66 29.56 3.45
CA LYS A 473 -41.44 29.82 2.02
C LYS A 473 -42.62 30.55 1.37
N GLY A 474 -43.86 30.17 1.71
CA GLY A 474 -45.08 30.86 1.25
C GLY A 474 -45.18 32.29 1.77
N MET A 475 -44.82 32.53 3.04
CA MET A 475 -44.85 33.87 3.64
C MET A 475 -43.76 34.80 3.07
N ARG A 476 -42.60 34.26 2.69
CA ARG A 476 -41.55 35.02 1.96
C ARG A 476 -41.96 35.36 0.53
N TRP A 477 -42.64 34.46 -0.17
CA TRP A 477 -43.19 34.72 -1.49
C TRP A 477 -44.27 35.81 -1.46
N LEU A 478 -45.22 35.75 -0.52
CA LEU A 478 -46.23 36.78 -0.29
C LEU A 478 -45.63 38.16 0.00
N LYS A 479 -44.60 38.24 0.86
CA LYS A 479 -43.88 39.50 1.11
C LYS A 479 -43.16 40.04 -0.12
N LYS A 480 -42.67 39.17 -1.00
CA LYS A 480 -42.00 39.58 -2.25
C LYS A 480 -43.00 40.12 -3.26
N VAL A 481 -44.16 39.46 -3.40
CA VAL A 481 -45.27 39.91 -4.26
C VAL A 481 -45.84 41.25 -3.79
N VAL A 482 -46.08 41.43 -2.48
CA VAL A 482 -46.56 42.71 -1.95
C VAL A 482 -45.54 43.83 -2.20
N LYS A 483 -44.25 43.54 -2.12
CA LYS A 483 -43.19 44.52 -2.36
C LYS A 483 -43.07 44.92 -3.84
N GLU A 484 -43.26 43.97 -4.76
CA GLU A 484 -43.28 44.23 -6.21
C GLU A 484 -44.53 45.05 -6.61
N ILE A 485 -45.69 44.82 -5.97
CA ILE A 485 -46.92 45.59 -6.23
C ILE A 485 -46.81 47.04 -5.72
N THR A 486 -46.08 47.30 -4.63
CA THR A 486 -45.90 48.66 -4.08
C THR A 486 -44.82 49.50 -4.78
N THR A 487 -44.16 48.96 -5.80
CA THR A 487 -43.10 49.66 -6.56
C THR A 487 -43.50 50.08 -7.97
N ASP A 488 -44.75 49.82 -8.39
CA ASP A 488 -45.30 50.20 -9.71
C ASP A 488 -46.45 51.24 -9.61
N GLU A 489 -46.48 52.04 -8.53
CA GLU A 489 -47.14 53.37 -8.46
C GLU A 489 -46.08 54.44 -8.12
#